data_AF-A0A7W8EZF8-F1
#
_entry.id   AF-A0A7W8EZF8-F1
#
_cell.length_a   1.000
_cell.length_b   1.000
_cell.length_c   1.000
_cell.angle_alpha   90.00
_cell.angle_beta   90.00
_cell.angle_gamma   90.00
#
_symmetry.space_group_name_H-M   'P 1'
#
loop_
_entity.id
_entity.type
_entity.pdbx_description
1 polymer ?
#
loop_
_entity_poly.entity_id
_entity_poly.type
_entity_poly.pdbx_seq_one_letter_code
_entity_poly.pdbx_strand_id
1 'polypeptide(L)'
;MTETDSTSVMWWSIRVELAGGGTAGKLWPRPGRLLAMNSAHTLHELAEAIDDAFARWDRSQRHEFEFPATGMWAIERRYRDSAEDPRAEFDADTTRVSDAVQPGQEFHYTYDLGNHWSHICQIEPRPIDVAAVLDCVPQRPLPYRGWGTIPDPNGRLWDGDNGRNPVPPPPHQPWPWSNAPAPTLTTLHSPGQYTLLQNLDTQHR
;
A
#
# COMPACT_ATOMS: atom_id res chain seq x y z
N MET A 1 4.07 -32.02 32.65
CA MET A 1 4.51 -32.39 31.30
C MET A 1 3.56 -31.76 30.30
N THR A 2 3.91 -30.57 29.83
CA THR A 2 3.48 -29.95 28.56
C THR A 2 4.50 -28.84 28.34
N GLU A 3 5.67 -29.25 27.86
CA GLU A 3 6.68 -28.34 27.34
C GLU A 3 6.10 -27.84 26.02
N THR A 4 5.53 -26.63 26.06
CA THR A 4 5.12 -25.94 24.84
C THR A 4 6.42 -25.43 24.24
N ASP A 5 6.89 -26.11 23.20
CA ASP A 5 7.97 -25.63 22.35
C ASP A 5 7.49 -24.34 21.66
N SER A 6 7.62 -23.22 22.38
CA SER A 6 7.33 -21.90 21.85
C SER A 6 8.49 -21.51 20.95
N THR A 7 8.42 -21.90 19.67
CA THR A 7 9.25 -21.26 18.66
C THR A 7 8.91 -19.78 18.72
N SER A 8 9.84 -18.95 19.21
CA SER A 8 9.62 -17.53 19.38
C SER A 8 9.30 -16.92 18.01
N VAL A 9 8.07 -16.45 17.83
CA VAL A 9 7.62 -15.80 16.60
C VAL A 9 8.41 -14.49 16.45
N MET A 10 9.30 -14.45 15.48
CA MET A 10 10.09 -13.27 15.17
C MET A 10 9.28 -12.26 14.35
N TRP A 11 9.47 -10.99 14.65
CA TRP A 11 8.79 -9.87 13.99
C TRP A 11 9.79 -9.00 13.25
N TRP A 12 9.42 -8.51 12.08
CA TRP A 12 10.23 -7.59 11.28
C TRP A 12 9.42 -6.40 10.83
N SER A 13 10.13 -5.31 10.55
CA SER A 13 9.57 -4.22 9.76
C SER A 13 9.76 -4.51 8.27
N ILE A 14 8.74 -4.22 7.48
CA ILE A 14 8.84 -4.15 6.02
C ILE A 14 8.72 -2.69 5.62
N ARG A 15 9.69 -2.19 4.87
CA ARG A 15 9.60 -0.93 4.17
C ARG A 15 8.91 -1.16 2.84
N VAL A 16 7.83 -0.44 2.58
CA VAL A 16 7.09 -0.51 1.31
C VAL A 16 7.06 0.89 0.70
N GLU A 17 7.57 1.03 -0.52
CA GLU A 17 7.60 2.30 -1.26
C GLU A 17 6.81 2.17 -2.56
N LEU A 18 5.86 3.08 -2.77
CA LEU A 18 5.06 3.14 -3.99
C LEU A 18 5.90 3.74 -5.13
N ALA A 19 6.27 2.91 -6.10
CA ALA A 19 7.08 3.31 -7.24
C ALA A 19 6.25 4.05 -8.31
N GLY A 20 4.97 3.72 -8.44
CA GLY A 20 4.06 4.35 -9.40
C GLY A 20 2.92 3.46 -9.82
N GLY A 21 2.14 3.92 -10.80
CA GLY A 21 1.02 3.18 -11.39
C GLY A 21 -0.08 4.11 -11.90
N GLY A 22 -1.04 3.51 -12.61
CA GLY A 22 -2.21 4.17 -13.16
C GLY A 22 -1.89 5.49 -13.88
N THR A 23 -2.74 6.48 -13.66
CA THR A 23 -2.57 7.84 -14.21
C THR A 23 -1.53 8.68 -13.45
N ALA A 24 -1.08 8.22 -12.29
CA ALA A 24 -0.07 8.93 -11.50
C ALA A 24 1.36 8.75 -12.07
N GLY A 25 1.56 7.71 -12.90
CA GLY A 25 2.87 7.42 -13.49
C GLY A 25 3.92 7.06 -12.44
N LYS A 26 5.20 7.29 -12.75
CA LYS A 26 6.32 7.06 -11.83
C LYS A 26 6.38 8.15 -10.77
N LEU A 27 6.52 7.74 -9.51
CA LEU A 27 6.52 8.64 -8.36
C LEU A 27 7.93 8.94 -7.86
N TRP A 28 8.20 10.23 -7.62
CA TRP A 28 9.38 10.68 -6.89
C TRP A 28 9.12 12.01 -6.17
N PRO A 29 9.44 12.14 -4.87
CA PRO A 29 9.85 11.07 -3.96
C PRO A 29 8.73 10.03 -3.77
N ARG A 30 9.11 8.78 -3.49
CA ARG A 30 8.13 7.69 -3.35
C ARG A 30 7.38 7.80 -2.01
N PRO A 31 6.03 7.82 -2.01
CA PRO A 31 5.26 7.58 -0.80
C PRO A 31 5.60 6.20 -0.22
N GLY A 32 5.68 6.08 1.10
CA GLY A 32 6.07 4.81 1.70
C GLY A 32 5.52 4.57 3.08
N ARG A 33 5.53 3.30 3.49
CA ARG A 33 4.96 2.77 4.73
C ARG A 33 5.95 1.83 5.39
N LEU A 34 5.96 1.79 6.72
CA LEU A 34 6.53 0.70 7.49
C LEU A 34 5.41 -0.16 8.04
N LEU A 35 5.46 -1.46 7.76
CA LEU A 35 4.54 -2.47 8.26
C LEU A 35 5.28 -3.39 9.22
N ALA A 36 4.65 -3.79 10.32
CA ALA A 36 5.13 -4.86 11.17
C ALA A 36 4.50 -6.19 10.70
N MET A 37 5.30 -7.23 10.52
CA MET A 37 4.83 -8.60 10.23
C MET A 37 5.63 -9.63 11.02
N ASN A 38 5.13 -10.85 11.09
CA ASN A 38 5.89 -11.99 11.60
C ASN A 38 6.08 -13.08 10.55
N SER A 39 6.95 -14.04 10.86
CA SER A 39 7.28 -15.15 9.94
C SER A 39 6.11 -16.08 9.60
N ALA A 40 5.03 -16.07 10.37
CA ALA A 40 3.87 -16.92 10.11
C ALA A 40 2.86 -16.29 9.15
N HIS A 41 2.94 -14.97 8.91
CA HIS A 41 2.04 -14.28 7.99
C HIS A 41 2.24 -14.75 6.55
N THR A 42 1.14 -14.87 5.81
CA THR A 42 1.17 -15.24 4.39
C THR A 42 1.42 -14.04 3.48
N LEU A 43 1.79 -14.32 2.24
CA LEU A 43 1.88 -13.28 1.20
C LEU A 43 0.54 -12.59 0.97
N HIS A 44 -0.58 -13.33 1.01
CA HIS A 44 -1.93 -12.75 0.91
C HIS A 44 -2.21 -11.77 2.06
N GLU A 45 -1.93 -12.15 3.31
CA GLU A 45 -2.14 -11.24 4.45
C GLU A 45 -1.27 -9.97 4.34
N LEU A 46 -0.08 -10.11 3.77
CA LEU A 46 0.78 -8.97 3.49
C LEU A 46 0.23 -8.10 2.34
N ALA A 47 -0.27 -8.69 1.25
CA ALA A 47 -0.92 -7.97 0.16
C ALA A 47 -2.07 -7.12 0.69
N GLU A 48 -2.96 -7.71 1.50
CA GLU A 48 -4.09 -6.98 2.08
C GLU A 48 -3.67 -5.80 2.96
N ALA A 49 -2.60 -5.96 3.74
CA ALA A 49 -2.08 -4.90 4.59
C ALA A 49 -1.39 -3.79 3.77
N ILE A 50 -0.71 -4.13 2.68
CA ILE A 50 -0.17 -3.15 1.73
C ILE A 50 -1.33 -2.39 1.07
N ASP A 51 -2.35 -3.10 0.62
CA ASP A 51 -3.53 -2.51 -0.01
C ASP A 51 -4.22 -1.50 0.92
N ASP A 52 -4.43 -1.85 2.19
CA ASP A 52 -4.97 -0.92 3.18
C ASP A 52 -4.04 0.27 3.43
N ALA A 53 -2.73 0.03 3.55
CA ALA A 53 -1.75 1.07 3.81
C ALA A 53 -1.62 2.08 2.65
N PHE A 54 -1.98 1.67 1.43
CA PHE A 54 -1.95 2.46 0.20
C PHE A 54 -3.35 2.73 -0.39
N ALA A 55 -4.43 2.59 0.37
CA ALA A 55 -5.78 2.93 -0.08
C ALA A 55 -6.21 2.22 -1.40
N ARG A 56 -5.87 0.94 -1.53
CA ARG A 56 -6.22 0.07 -2.66
C ARG A 56 -7.49 -0.70 -2.32
N TRP A 57 -8.62 -0.07 -2.60
CA TRP A 57 -9.91 -0.51 -2.08
C TRP A 57 -10.55 -1.68 -2.84
N ASP A 58 -10.25 -1.83 -4.13
CA ASP A 58 -10.86 -2.88 -4.95
C ASP A 58 -10.04 -4.18 -4.85
N ARG A 59 -10.45 -5.05 -3.92
CA ARG A 59 -9.78 -6.34 -3.66
C ARG A 59 -10.08 -7.42 -4.69
N SER A 60 -10.89 -7.11 -5.72
CA SER A 60 -11.11 -8.01 -6.85
C SER A 60 -9.97 -7.94 -7.87
N GLN A 61 -9.20 -6.84 -7.87
CA GLN A 61 -8.09 -6.63 -8.79
C GLN A 61 -6.99 -7.67 -8.61
N ARG A 62 -6.55 -8.23 -9.74
CA ARG A 62 -5.41 -9.15 -9.78
C ARG A 62 -4.16 -8.45 -9.27
N HIS A 63 -3.36 -9.16 -8.50
CA HIS A 63 -2.08 -8.68 -7.99
C HIS A 63 -1.08 -9.83 -7.93
N GLU A 64 0.20 -9.49 -7.81
CA GLU A 64 1.29 -10.47 -7.81
C GLU A 64 2.49 -9.98 -7.00
N PHE A 65 3.32 -10.95 -6.61
CA PHE A 65 4.63 -10.72 -6.04
C PHE A 65 5.72 -11.21 -6.99
N GLU A 66 6.80 -10.47 -7.07
CA GLU A 66 8.04 -10.87 -7.75
C GLU A 66 9.18 -10.89 -6.72
N PHE A 67 10.00 -11.94 -6.78
CA PHE A 67 11.17 -12.12 -5.91
C PHE A 67 12.46 -12.08 -6.74
N PRO A 68 13.06 -10.89 -6.98
CA PRO A 68 14.20 -10.76 -7.89
C PRO A 68 15.42 -11.61 -7.51
N ALA A 69 15.58 -11.92 -6.20
CA ALA A 69 16.68 -12.75 -5.72
C ALA A 69 16.62 -14.21 -6.20
N THR A 70 15.42 -14.72 -6.49
CA THR A 70 15.20 -16.10 -6.94
C THR A 70 14.63 -16.18 -8.36
N GLY A 71 14.05 -15.08 -8.86
CA GLY A 71 13.30 -15.05 -10.12
C GLY A 71 11.89 -15.63 -10.02
N MET A 72 11.44 -16.00 -8.81
CA MET A 72 10.14 -16.62 -8.56
C MET A 72 9.02 -15.57 -8.43
N TRP A 73 7.79 -16.03 -8.63
CA TRP A 73 6.59 -15.20 -8.54
C TRP A 73 5.54 -15.86 -7.63
N ALA A 74 4.69 -15.05 -7.00
CA ALA A 74 3.51 -15.52 -6.28
C ALA A 74 2.24 -14.81 -6.74
N ILE A 75 1.17 -15.58 -6.89
CA ILE A 75 -0.19 -15.09 -7.10
C ILE A 75 -1.16 -15.87 -6.22
N GLU A 76 -2.30 -15.26 -5.89
CA GLU A 76 -3.39 -15.97 -5.22
C GLU A 76 -3.96 -17.08 -6.09
N ARG A 77 -4.44 -18.15 -5.46
CA ARG A 77 -4.96 -19.32 -6.15
C ARG A 77 -6.14 -18.99 -7.06
N ARG A 78 -6.99 -18.05 -6.67
CA ARG A 78 -8.16 -17.63 -7.47
C ARG A 78 -7.81 -16.99 -8.82
N TYR A 79 -6.56 -16.52 -8.98
CA TYR A 79 -6.08 -15.89 -10.22
C TYR A 79 -5.32 -16.85 -11.12
N ARG A 80 -5.06 -18.09 -10.65
CA ARG A 80 -4.48 -19.14 -11.49
C ARG A 80 -5.55 -19.59 -12.48
N ASP A 81 -5.30 -19.45 -13.78
CA ASP A 81 -6.10 -20.14 -14.78
C ASP A 81 -5.93 -21.66 -14.62
N SER A 82 -6.88 -22.43 -15.15
CA SER A 82 -6.90 -23.90 -15.08
C SER A 82 -5.68 -24.57 -15.74
N ALA A 83 -4.91 -23.82 -16.52
CA ALA A 83 -3.54 -24.14 -16.89
C ALA A 83 -2.63 -23.25 -16.03
N GLU A 84 -1.85 -23.87 -15.15
CA GLU A 84 -0.81 -23.25 -14.34
C GLU A 84 -0.14 -22.12 -15.13
N ASP A 85 -0.12 -20.87 -14.61
CA ASP A 85 0.85 -19.91 -15.13
C ASP A 85 2.22 -20.48 -14.74
N PRO A 86 3.03 -20.98 -15.69
CA PRO A 86 4.27 -21.67 -15.37
C PRO A 86 5.29 -20.74 -14.69
N ARG A 87 4.99 -19.44 -14.59
CA ARG A 87 5.80 -18.44 -13.89
C ARG A 87 5.49 -18.34 -12.40
N ALA A 88 4.29 -18.71 -11.95
CA ALA A 88 3.85 -18.53 -10.57
C ALA A 88 4.16 -19.76 -9.71
N GLU A 89 5.34 -19.75 -9.08
CA GLU A 89 5.84 -20.86 -8.28
C GLU A 89 5.18 -20.94 -6.89
N PHE A 90 4.75 -19.81 -6.32
CA PHE A 90 4.16 -19.75 -4.98
C PHE A 90 2.65 -19.47 -5.00
N ASP A 91 1.90 -20.13 -4.11
CA ASP A 91 0.50 -19.80 -3.83
C ASP A 91 0.46 -18.74 -2.73
N ALA A 92 0.11 -17.50 -3.09
CA ALA A 92 0.14 -16.38 -2.16
C ALA A 92 -0.81 -16.57 -0.96
N ASP A 93 -1.88 -17.37 -1.14
CA ASP A 93 -2.86 -17.63 -0.07
C ASP A 93 -2.27 -18.41 1.10
N THR A 94 -1.23 -19.23 0.84
CA THR A 94 -0.68 -20.19 1.81
C THR A 94 0.82 -20.03 2.06
N THR A 95 1.55 -19.45 1.12
CA THR A 95 3.01 -19.24 1.25
C THR A 95 3.29 -18.18 2.31
N ARG A 96 4.11 -18.52 3.30
CA ARG A 96 4.57 -17.56 4.31
C ARG A 96 5.59 -16.62 3.72
N VAL A 97 5.60 -15.37 4.18
CA VAL A 97 6.57 -14.37 3.71
C VAL A 97 8.01 -14.86 3.95
N SER A 98 8.27 -15.50 5.11
CA SER A 98 9.61 -16.02 5.47
C SER A 98 10.11 -17.14 4.56
N ASP A 99 9.21 -17.84 3.87
CA ASP A 99 9.56 -18.95 2.99
C ASP A 99 9.94 -18.42 1.59
N ALA A 100 9.41 -17.27 1.21
CA ALA A 100 9.65 -16.66 -0.10
C ALA A 100 10.81 -15.65 -0.09
N VAL A 101 11.04 -14.94 1.01
CA VAL A 101 12.03 -13.85 1.08
C VAL A 101 12.70 -13.75 2.46
N GLN A 102 14.01 -13.54 2.47
CA GLN A 102 14.81 -13.44 3.69
C GLN A 102 14.91 -12.00 4.21
N PRO A 103 15.14 -11.80 5.52
CA PRO A 103 15.45 -10.47 6.06
C PRO A 103 16.60 -9.79 5.32
N GLY A 104 16.45 -8.50 5.04
CA GLY A 104 17.40 -7.70 4.26
C GLY A 104 17.19 -7.77 2.75
N GLN A 105 16.35 -8.67 2.23
CA GLN A 105 16.07 -8.78 0.80
C GLN A 105 14.91 -7.88 0.37
N GLU A 106 14.95 -7.51 -0.91
CA GLU A 106 13.89 -6.80 -1.62
C GLU A 106 13.02 -7.79 -2.40
N PHE A 107 11.73 -7.48 -2.49
CA PHE A 107 10.75 -8.12 -3.36
C PHE A 107 9.77 -7.04 -3.86
N HIS A 108 9.07 -7.29 -4.96
CA HIS A 108 8.12 -6.34 -5.53
C HIS A 108 6.70 -6.85 -5.38
N TYR A 109 5.76 -5.93 -5.17
CA TYR A 109 4.33 -6.21 -5.12
C TYR A 109 3.59 -5.28 -6.09
N THR A 110 2.82 -5.86 -7.00
CA THR A 110 2.03 -5.10 -7.96
C THR A 110 0.55 -5.30 -7.68
N TYR A 111 -0.15 -4.23 -7.29
CA TYR A 111 -1.60 -4.19 -7.18
C TYR A 111 -2.21 -3.78 -8.52
N ASP A 112 -3.34 -4.40 -8.88
CA ASP A 112 -4.07 -4.15 -10.13
C ASP A 112 -3.17 -4.28 -11.35
N LEU A 113 -3.07 -5.50 -11.88
CA LEU A 113 -2.29 -5.78 -13.10
C LEU A 113 -2.80 -5.04 -14.35
N GLY A 114 -3.97 -4.39 -14.30
CA GLY A 114 -4.40 -3.48 -15.36
C GLY A 114 -3.67 -2.13 -15.26
N ASN A 115 -3.65 -1.54 -14.07
CA ASN A 115 -3.05 -0.22 -13.82
C ASN A 115 -1.60 -0.25 -13.31
N HIS A 116 -1.06 -1.42 -12.98
CA HIS A 116 0.33 -1.65 -12.56
C HIS A 116 0.77 -0.75 -11.40
N TRP A 117 0.05 -0.79 -10.27
CA TRP A 117 0.47 -0.09 -9.06
C TRP A 117 1.60 -0.86 -8.36
N SER A 118 2.84 -0.52 -8.71
CA SER A 118 4.05 -1.21 -8.26
C SER A 118 4.58 -0.66 -6.94
N HIS A 119 4.90 -1.58 -6.04
CA HIS A 119 5.51 -1.32 -4.74
C HIS A 119 6.86 -2.04 -4.66
N ILE A 120 7.86 -1.33 -4.15
CA ILE A 120 9.16 -1.89 -3.82
C ILE A 120 9.15 -2.18 -2.32
N CYS A 121 9.32 -3.44 -1.96
CA CYS A 121 9.22 -3.91 -0.59
C CYS A 121 10.57 -4.44 -0.12
N GLN A 122 11.00 -4.05 1.07
CA GLN A 122 12.23 -4.54 1.68
C GLN A 122 11.95 -5.01 3.10
N ILE A 123 12.33 -6.25 3.43
CA ILE A 123 12.33 -6.71 4.81
C ILE A 123 13.54 -6.10 5.50
N GLU A 124 13.33 -5.35 6.58
CA GLU A 124 14.44 -4.80 7.35
C GLU A 124 15.30 -5.94 7.93
N PRO A 125 16.64 -5.81 7.93
CA PRO A 125 17.53 -6.90 8.29
C PRO A 125 17.47 -7.26 9.78
N ARG A 126 16.94 -6.37 10.63
CA ARG A 126 16.86 -6.59 12.08
C ARG A 126 15.41 -6.82 12.50
N PRO A 127 15.17 -7.83 13.36
CA PRO A 127 13.85 -8.00 13.95
C PRO A 127 13.52 -6.85 14.88
N ILE A 128 12.22 -6.68 15.15
CA ILE A 128 11.68 -5.70 16.09
C ILE A 128 11.02 -6.41 17.28
N ASP A 129 11.00 -5.75 18.43
CA ASP A 129 10.05 -6.07 19.50
C ASP A 129 8.72 -5.38 19.15
N VAL A 130 7.78 -6.13 18.61
CA VAL A 130 6.51 -5.56 18.14
C VAL A 130 5.72 -4.92 19.29
N ALA A 131 5.76 -5.48 20.49
CA ALA A 131 5.03 -4.93 21.63
C ALA A 131 5.62 -3.58 22.06
N ALA A 132 6.94 -3.44 22.01
CA ALA A 132 7.61 -2.17 22.29
C ALA A 132 7.41 -1.10 21.18
N VAL A 133 7.22 -1.51 19.92
CA VAL A 133 7.05 -0.57 18.79
C VAL A 133 5.58 -0.17 18.58
N LEU A 134 4.63 -1.08 18.77
CA LEU A 134 3.21 -0.90 18.44
C LEU A 134 2.28 -0.80 19.67
N ASP A 135 2.80 -1.02 20.88
CA ASP A 135 2.00 -1.20 22.11
C ASP A 135 0.93 -2.31 22.01
N CYS A 136 1.04 -3.19 21.02
CA CYS A 136 0.20 -4.37 20.83
C CYS A 136 0.91 -5.44 19.97
N VAL A 137 0.34 -6.64 19.93
CA VAL A 137 0.78 -7.73 19.04
C VAL A 137 -0.33 -7.98 18.02
N PRO A 138 -0.20 -7.46 16.78
CA PRO A 138 -1.28 -7.57 15.81
C PRO A 138 -1.40 -9.01 15.29
N GLN A 139 -2.60 -9.41 14.87
CA GLN A 139 -2.81 -10.73 14.27
C GLN A 139 -2.42 -10.78 12.79
N ARG A 140 -2.41 -9.62 12.12
CA ARG A 140 -2.08 -9.45 10.70
C ARG A 140 -0.94 -8.44 10.55
N PRO A 141 -0.27 -8.38 9.39
CA PRO A 141 0.67 -7.31 9.11
C PRO A 141 -0.01 -5.94 9.31
N LEU A 142 0.68 -5.01 9.99
CA LEU A 142 0.07 -3.75 10.42
C LEU A 142 0.97 -2.56 10.06
N PRO A 143 0.51 -1.60 9.24
CA PRO A 143 1.23 -0.34 9.04
C PRO A 143 1.26 0.49 10.32
N TYR A 144 2.44 1.01 10.67
CA TYR A 144 2.62 1.80 11.90
C TYR A 144 3.38 3.12 11.68
N ARG A 145 3.91 3.36 10.47
CA ARG A 145 4.54 4.64 10.07
C ARG A 145 4.39 4.86 8.57
N GLY A 146 4.32 6.12 8.12
CA GLY A 146 4.28 6.44 6.71
C GLY A 146 4.70 7.87 6.35
N TRP A 147 4.95 8.07 5.06
CA TRP A 147 5.27 9.37 4.46
C TRP A 147 4.73 9.47 3.03
N GLY A 148 4.64 10.70 2.51
CA GLY A 148 4.20 10.99 1.15
C GLY A 148 2.69 10.85 0.92
N THR A 149 2.20 11.58 -0.08
CA THR A 149 0.80 11.54 -0.52
C THR A 149 0.55 10.32 -1.37
N ILE A 150 -0.51 9.56 -1.07
CA ILE A 150 -0.91 8.40 -1.87
C ILE A 150 -1.90 8.85 -2.94
N PRO A 151 -1.64 8.61 -4.23
CA PRO A 151 -2.64 8.81 -5.28
C PRO A 151 -3.80 7.80 -5.12
N ASP A 152 -5.04 8.26 -5.34
CA ASP A 152 -6.19 7.36 -5.48
C ASP A 152 -5.95 6.39 -6.66
N PRO A 153 -6.23 5.09 -6.51
CA PRO A 153 -5.95 4.08 -7.52
C PRO A 153 -6.66 4.33 -8.87
N ASN A 154 -7.77 5.09 -8.87
CA ASN A 154 -8.53 5.46 -10.06
C ASN A 154 -8.36 6.93 -10.44
N GLY A 155 -7.46 7.66 -9.77
CA GLY A 155 -7.22 9.08 -10.02
C GLY A 155 -8.34 10.02 -9.55
N ARG A 156 -9.25 9.56 -8.69
CA ARG A 156 -10.38 10.36 -8.19
C ARG A 156 -9.90 11.41 -7.19
N LEU A 157 -10.46 12.61 -7.29
CA LEU A 157 -10.19 13.73 -6.39
C LEU A 157 -11.32 13.96 -5.36
N TRP A 158 -12.55 13.53 -5.66
CA TRP A 158 -13.71 13.58 -4.77
C TRP A 158 -14.66 12.42 -5.04
N ASP A 159 -15.69 12.26 -4.20
CA ASP A 159 -16.72 11.23 -4.40
C ASP A 159 -17.57 11.53 -5.65
N GLY A 160 -17.66 10.55 -6.55
CA GLY A 160 -18.32 10.72 -7.86
C GLY A 160 -17.47 11.44 -8.92
N ASP A 161 -16.17 11.67 -8.67
CA ASP A 161 -15.24 12.10 -9.71
C ASP A 161 -15.14 11.03 -10.81
N ASN A 162 -15.45 11.44 -12.04
CA ASN A 162 -15.39 10.63 -13.25
C ASN A 162 -14.38 11.19 -14.27
N GLY A 163 -13.55 12.16 -13.85
CA GLY A 163 -12.57 12.87 -14.69
C GLY A 163 -13.18 13.83 -15.72
N ARG A 164 -14.51 14.00 -15.74
CA ARG A 164 -15.23 14.87 -16.69
C ARG A 164 -16.03 15.96 -16.00
N ASN A 165 -16.53 15.68 -14.81
CA ASN A 165 -17.34 16.61 -14.04
C ASN A 165 -16.46 17.74 -13.47
N PRO A 166 -16.99 18.98 -13.37
CA PRO A 166 -16.30 20.04 -12.64
C PRO A 166 -16.16 19.66 -11.16
N VAL A 167 -15.05 20.09 -10.54
CA VAL A 167 -14.83 19.96 -9.09
C VAL A 167 -16.03 20.60 -8.36
N PRO A 168 -16.67 19.90 -7.40
CA PRO A 168 -17.79 20.46 -6.67
C PRO A 168 -17.35 21.72 -5.91
N PRO A 169 -18.22 22.74 -5.78
CA PRO A 169 -17.93 23.86 -4.91
C PRO A 169 -17.76 23.35 -3.47
N PRO A 170 -16.94 24.05 -2.64
CA PRO A 170 -16.91 23.78 -1.22
C PRO A 170 -18.33 23.75 -0.65
N PRO A 171 -18.63 22.88 0.34
CA PRO A 171 -19.94 22.88 0.97
C PRO A 171 -20.26 24.31 1.41
N HIS A 172 -21.45 24.79 1.03
CA HIS A 172 -21.86 26.17 1.28
C HIS A 172 -21.60 26.52 2.74
N GLN A 173 -20.84 27.60 2.94
CA GLN A 173 -20.59 28.13 4.26
C GLN A 173 -21.90 28.29 5.06
N PRO A 174 -21.84 28.12 6.39
CA PRO A 174 -20.65 27.72 7.14
C PRO A 174 -20.47 26.20 7.10
N TRP A 175 -19.22 25.76 7.18
CA TRP A 175 -18.88 24.43 7.67
C TRP A 175 -19.75 24.06 8.90
N PRO A 176 -19.94 22.77 9.24
CA PRO A 176 -20.88 22.33 10.29
C PRO A 176 -20.62 22.86 11.72
N TRP A 177 -19.63 23.73 11.91
CA TRP A 177 -19.20 24.36 13.16
C TRP A 177 -18.92 25.85 12.93
N SER A 178 -19.38 26.68 13.88
CA SER A 178 -19.61 28.12 13.75
C SER A 178 -18.37 29.02 13.57
N ASN A 179 -17.16 28.45 13.61
CA ASN A 179 -15.88 29.18 13.55
C ASN A 179 -14.89 28.56 12.54
N ALA A 180 -15.39 27.84 11.55
CA ALA A 180 -14.48 27.16 10.64
C ALA A 180 -13.71 28.15 9.75
N PRO A 181 -12.38 27.99 9.64
CA PRO A 181 -11.57 28.85 8.80
C PRO A 181 -12.00 28.71 7.33
N ALA A 182 -11.81 29.78 6.55
CA ALA A 182 -11.88 29.67 5.09
C ALA A 182 -10.86 28.62 4.63
N PRO A 183 -11.18 27.78 3.62
CA PRO A 183 -10.20 26.88 3.05
C PRO A 183 -8.98 27.69 2.60
N THR A 184 -7.78 27.27 2.98
CA THR A 184 -6.52 27.95 2.63
C THR A 184 -5.88 27.36 1.36
N LEU A 185 -6.33 26.17 0.96
CA LEU A 185 -5.81 25.41 -0.18
C LEU A 185 -6.98 24.97 -1.05
N THR A 186 -6.83 25.17 -2.36
CA THR A 186 -7.70 24.55 -3.36
C THR A 186 -6.88 23.60 -4.22
N THR A 187 -7.40 22.39 -4.42
CA THR A 187 -6.86 21.44 -5.38
C THR A 187 -7.20 21.90 -6.78
N LEU A 188 -6.19 22.26 -7.58
CA LEU A 188 -6.40 22.45 -9.01
C LEU A 188 -6.60 21.09 -9.67
N HIS A 189 -7.68 20.94 -10.44
CA HIS A 189 -7.89 19.75 -11.25
C HIS A 189 -6.80 19.70 -12.33
N SER A 190 -5.78 18.87 -12.12
CA SER A 190 -4.75 18.56 -13.12
C SER A 190 -4.73 17.06 -13.32
N PRO A 191 -5.34 16.54 -14.41
CA PRO A 191 -5.28 15.12 -14.72
C PRO A 191 -3.81 14.67 -14.79
N GLY A 192 -3.45 13.65 -14.01
CA GLY A 192 -2.13 13.01 -14.10
C GLY A 192 -0.96 13.77 -13.48
N GLN A 193 -1.18 14.79 -12.65
CA GLN A 193 -0.11 15.37 -11.85
C GLN A 193 -0.48 15.48 -10.38
N TYR A 194 0.54 15.22 -9.55
CA TYR A 194 0.64 15.60 -8.14
C TYR A 194 -0.24 16.80 -7.83
N THR A 195 -1.08 16.69 -6.82
CA THR A 195 -1.91 17.79 -6.32
C THR A 195 -1.07 19.06 -6.23
N LEU A 196 -1.21 19.95 -7.21
CA LEU A 196 -0.70 21.30 -7.13
C LEU A 196 -1.63 22.01 -6.15
N LEU A 197 -1.16 22.11 -4.91
CA LEU A 197 -1.80 22.91 -3.90
C LEU A 197 -1.61 24.38 -4.29
N GLN A 198 -2.66 25.02 -4.78
CA GLN A 198 -2.62 26.46 -5.00
C GLN A 198 -3.02 27.15 -3.70
N ASN A 199 -2.14 28.02 -3.23
CA ASN A 199 -2.40 28.87 -2.08
C ASN A 199 -3.33 30.01 -2.52
N LEU A 200 -4.50 30.13 -1.91
CA LEU A 200 -5.52 31.10 -2.34
C LEU A 200 -5.05 32.56 -2.19
N ASP A 201 -4.07 32.82 -1.32
CA ASP A 201 -3.46 34.15 -1.13
C ASP A 201 -2.63 34.63 -2.35
N THR A 202 -2.29 33.74 -3.28
CA THR A 202 -1.50 34.11 -4.48
C THR A 202 -2.34 34.64 -5.65
N GLN A 203 -3.68 34.64 -5.55
CA GLN A 203 -4.55 35.16 -6.62
C GLN A 203 -4.72 36.70 -6.61
N HIS A 204 -4.11 37.41 -5.67
CA HIS A 204 -4.26 38.86 -5.50
C HIS A 204 -2.98 39.69 -5.73
N ARG A 205 -2.04 39.22 -6.55
CA ARG A 205 -0.92 40.06 -7.05
C ARG A 205 -0.84 40.08 -8.56
#